data_AF-A0A934VP43-F1
#
_entry.id   AF-A0A934VP43-F1
#
_cell.length_a   1.000
_cell.length_b   1.000
_cell.length_c   1.000
_cell.angle_alpha   90.00
_cell.angle_beta   90.00
_cell.angle_gamma   90.00
#
_symmetry.space_group_name_H-M   'P 1'
#
loop_
_entity.id
_entity.type
_entity.pdbx_description
1 polymer ?
#
loop_
_entity_poly.entity_id
_entity_poly.type
_entity_poly.pdbx_seq_one_letter_code
_entity_poly.pdbx_strand_id
1 'polypeptide(L)'
;MKEIEQAWGLPIPKDFSSIYDVGDFDSFRRGDEETVWLPSPLLTPEEIVEQAALKDEWQIPEGMVPFMGDMHDLACLDLSTKSAGVVLLNDQRERNRITDTFEEFISGIQLTDQAVGDNDGIIEEESWLDF
;
A
#
# COMPACT_ATOMS: atom_id res chain seq x y z
N MET A 1 1.62 14.06 8.47
CA MET A 1 0.42 14.47 7.70
C MET A 1 0.58 15.82 7.03
N LYS A 2 0.77 16.93 7.76
CA LYS A 2 0.97 18.26 7.13
C LYS A 2 2.11 18.30 6.09
N GLU A 3 3.21 17.60 6.36
CA GLU A 3 4.34 17.55 5.42
C GLU A 3 3.98 16.77 4.15
N ILE A 4 3.22 15.68 4.26
CA ILE A 4 2.66 14.95 3.11
C ILE A 4 1.74 15.88 2.31
N GLU A 5 0.84 16.60 2.97
CA GLU A 5 -0.06 17.56 2.31
C GLU A 5 0.72 18.65 1.56
N GLN A 6 1.81 19.15 2.14
CA GLN A 6 2.66 20.15 1.52
C GLN A 6 3.44 19.59 0.32
N ALA A 7 3.98 18.37 0.44
CA ALA A 7 4.76 17.73 -0.61
C ALA A 7 3.90 17.35 -1.82
N TRP A 8 2.72 16.80 -1.58
CA TRP A 8 1.80 16.34 -2.62
C TRP A 8 0.82 17.41 -3.10
N GLY A 9 0.63 18.48 -2.32
CA GLY A 9 -0.36 19.54 -2.61
C GLY A 9 -1.80 19.06 -2.48
N LEU A 10 -2.05 17.97 -1.75
CA LEU A 10 -3.35 17.32 -1.61
C LEU A 10 -3.75 17.22 -0.13
N PRO A 11 -5.03 17.43 0.22
CA PRO A 11 -5.49 17.33 1.59
C PRO A 11 -5.58 15.85 2.02
N ILE A 12 -4.79 15.46 3.00
CA ILE A 12 -4.76 14.07 3.49
C ILE A 12 -5.89 13.88 4.52
N PRO A 13 -6.68 12.79 4.43
CA PRO A 13 -7.70 12.47 5.43
C PRO A 13 -7.11 12.43 6.85
N LYS A 14 -7.82 12.99 7.83
CA LYS A 14 -7.33 13.08 9.22
C LYS A 14 -7.11 11.72 9.86
N ASP A 15 -7.93 10.77 9.47
CA ASP A 15 -7.93 9.37 9.86
C ASP A 15 -6.85 8.55 9.16
N PHE A 16 -6.17 9.08 8.13
CA PHE A 16 -5.12 8.35 7.42
C PHE A 16 -4.01 7.85 8.35
N SER A 17 -3.63 8.63 9.37
CA SER A 17 -2.59 8.22 10.31
C SER A 17 -2.93 6.98 11.13
N SER A 18 -4.21 6.59 11.22
CA SER A 18 -4.63 5.38 11.94
C SER A 18 -4.09 4.09 11.32
N ILE A 19 -3.66 4.13 10.06
CA ILE A 19 -3.05 2.97 9.40
C ILE A 19 -1.78 2.49 10.11
N TYR A 20 -1.05 3.41 10.73
CA TYR A 20 0.18 3.09 11.48
C TYR A 20 -0.12 2.49 12.86
N ASP A 21 -1.38 2.55 13.33
CA ASP A 21 -1.82 1.94 14.59
C ASP A 21 -2.26 0.48 14.41
N VAL A 22 -2.47 0.03 13.16
CA VAL A 22 -3.01 -1.30 12.85
C VAL A 22 -1.96 -2.41 13.07
N GLY A 23 -0.67 -2.12 12.87
CA GLY A 23 0.41 -3.10 12.89
C GLY A 23 0.80 -3.57 11.48
N ASP A 24 1.41 -4.75 11.37
CA ASP A 24 1.77 -5.34 10.07
C ASP A 24 0.56 -5.97 9.39
N PHE A 25 0.30 -5.57 8.15
CA PHE A 25 -0.76 -6.09 7.32
C PHE A 25 -0.34 -6.12 5.85
N ASP A 26 -0.93 -7.03 5.10
CA ASP A 26 -0.62 -7.27 3.68
C ASP A 26 -1.88 -7.57 2.85
N SER A 27 -3.06 -7.51 3.45
CA SER A 27 -4.30 -7.87 2.78
C SER A 27 -5.50 -7.10 3.29
N PHE A 28 -6.51 -7.01 2.43
CA PHE A 28 -7.78 -6.34 2.66
C PHE A 28 -8.93 -7.28 2.31
N ARG A 29 -9.94 -7.38 3.18
CA ARG A 29 -11.15 -8.17 2.96
C ARG A 29 -12.25 -7.32 2.35
N ARG A 30 -12.60 -7.65 1.12
CA ARG A 30 -13.70 -7.04 0.36
C ARG A 30 -14.97 -7.86 0.53
N GLY A 31 -15.89 -7.37 1.37
CA GLY A 31 -17.13 -8.08 1.68
C GLY A 31 -16.88 -9.41 2.41
N ASP A 32 -17.75 -10.39 2.20
CA ASP A 32 -17.74 -11.61 3.03
C ASP A 32 -16.75 -12.69 2.56
N GLU A 33 -16.22 -12.65 1.33
CA GLU A 33 -15.47 -13.80 0.79
C GLU A 33 -14.23 -13.45 -0.06
N GLU A 34 -14.02 -12.18 -0.43
CA GLU A 34 -12.89 -11.79 -1.30
C GLU A 34 -11.76 -11.18 -0.47
N THR A 35 -10.57 -11.79 -0.54
CA THR A 35 -9.33 -11.22 0.00
C THR A 35 -8.53 -10.61 -1.14
N VAL A 36 -8.18 -9.35 -1.00
CA VAL A 36 -7.30 -8.60 -1.92
C VAL A 36 -5.94 -8.46 -1.26
N TRP A 37 -4.90 -8.98 -1.91
CA TRP A 37 -3.52 -8.79 -1.47
C TRP A 37 -3.07 -7.35 -1.75
N LEU A 38 -2.41 -6.75 -0.77
CA LEU A 38 -1.90 -5.39 -0.81
C LEU A 38 -0.39 -5.42 -1.09
N PRO A 39 0.13 -4.45 -1.86
CA PRO A 39 1.55 -4.38 -2.15
C PRO A 39 2.33 -3.95 -0.89
N SER A 40 3.43 -4.63 -0.59
CA SER A 40 4.28 -4.36 0.58
C SER A 40 5.52 -3.55 0.17
N PRO A 41 6.08 -2.68 1.03
CA PRO A 41 5.73 -2.40 2.43
C PRO A 41 4.78 -1.21 2.64
N LEU A 42 4.23 -1.07 3.85
CA LEU A 42 3.65 0.20 4.29
C LEU A 42 4.74 1.27 4.39
N LEU A 43 4.53 2.38 3.70
CA LEU A 43 5.49 3.47 3.64
C LEU A 43 5.36 4.36 4.88
N THR A 44 6.51 4.71 5.44
CA THR A 44 6.61 5.72 6.49
C THR A 44 6.16 7.10 5.96
N PRO A 45 5.68 8.01 6.83
CA PRO A 45 5.34 9.36 6.42
C PRO A 45 6.50 10.09 5.71
N GLU A 46 7.74 9.84 6.12
CA GLU A 46 8.95 10.37 5.51
C GLU A 46 9.14 9.85 4.09
N GLU A 47 9.01 8.53 3.86
CA GLU A 47 9.10 7.93 2.52
C GLU A 47 8.01 8.47 1.59
N ILE A 48 6.78 8.66 2.08
CA ILE A 48 5.69 9.26 1.29
C ILE A 48 6.07 10.69 0.85
N VAL A 49 6.71 11.47 1.72
CA VAL A 49 7.20 12.82 1.38
C VAL A 49 8.31 12.76 0.33
N GLU A 50 9.26 11.84 0.48
CA GLU A 50 10.37 11.67 -0.47
C GLU A 50 9.87 11.23 -1.86
N GLN A 51 8.88 10.35 -1.92
CA GLN A 51 8.27 9.87 -3.16
C GLN A 51 7.57 10.97 -3.96
N ALA A 52 7.18 12.09 -3.33
CA ALA A 52 6.60 13.22 -4.05
C ALA A 52 7.55 13.77 -5.13
N ALA A 53 8.87 13.66 -4.93
CA ALA A 53 9.87 14.04 -5.92
C ALA A 53 9.95 13.06 -7.11
N LEU A 54 9.51 11.82 -6.93
CA LEU A 54 9.55 10.75 -7.93
C LEU A 54 8.21 10.56 -8.67
N LYS A 55 7.18 11.36 -8.34
CA LYS A 55 5.82 11.18 -8.86
C LYS A 55 5.73 11.05 -10.39
N ASP A 56 6.54 11.82 -11.13
CA ASP A 56 6.50 11.85 -12.60
C ASP A 56 7.20 10.63 -13.19
N GLU A 57 8.32 10.21 -12.57
CA GLU A 57 9.06 9.00 -12.93
C GLU A 57 8.21 7.76 -12.69
N TRP A 58 7.54 7.73 -11.54
CA TRP A 58 6.65 6.65 -11.15
C TRP A 58 5.28 6.74 -11.82
N GLN A 59 5.02 7.77 -12.65
CA GLN A 59 3.76 7.95 -13.37
C GLN A 59 2.53 7.92 -12.45
N ILE A 60 2.65 8.49 -11.26
CA ILE A 60 1.55 8.54 -10.29
C ILE A 60 0.47 9.50 -10.82
N PRO A 61 -0.78 9.06 -10.95
CA PRO A 61 -1.87 9.93 -11.36
C PRO A 61 -2.06 11.16 -10.46
N GLU A 62 -2.51 12.25 -11.05
CA GLU A 62 -2.95 13.42 -10.29
C GLU A 62 -4.07 13.05 -9.31
N GLY A 63 -4.02 13.65 -8.12
CA GLY A 63 -4.99 13.38 -7.06
C GLY A 63 -4.74 12.07 -6.30
N MET A 64 -3.64 11.35 -6.57
CA MET A 64 -3.28 10.14 -5.84
C MET A 64 -2.04 10.33 -4.99
N VAL A 65 -2.01 9.67 -3.83
CA VAL A 65 -0.86 9.64 -2.92
C VAL A 65 -0.56 8.18 -2.56
N PRO A 66 0.59 7.61 -2.98
CA PRO A 66 1.00 6.28 -2.58
C PRO A 66 1.28 6.22 -1.08
N PHE A 67 0.89 5.12 -0.45
CA PHE A 67 1.17 4.86 0.96
C PHE A 67 1.66 3.45 1.24
N MET A 68 1.59 2.53 0.27
CA MET A 68 2.04 1.15 0.41
C MET A 68 2.63 0.68 -0.93
N GLY A 69 3.63 -0.20 -0.89
CA GLY A 69 4.20 -0.85 -2.06
C GLY A 69 5.52 -0.26 -2.54
N ASP A 70 5.83 -0.51 -3.81
CA ASP A 70 7.07 -0.11 -4.46
C ASP A 70 6.84 0.46 -5.88
N MET A 71 7.91 0.65 -6.66
CA MET A 71 7.79 1.21 -8.01
C MET A 71 6.91 0.39 -8.97
N HIS A 72 6.69 -0.89 -8.69
CA HIS A 72 5.90 -1.79 -9.53
C HIS A 72 4.44 -1.77 -9.11
N ASP A 73 4.15 -2.05 -7.85
CA ASP A 73 2.79 -2.14 -7.32
C ASP A 73 2.58 -1.20 -6.14
N LEU A 74 1.56 -0.34 -6.21
CA LEU A 74 1.30 0.71 -5.21
C LEU A 74 -0.13 0.66 -4.70
N ALA A 75 -0.32 0.81 -3.40
CA ALA A 75 -1.60 1.23 -2.84
C ALA A 75 -1.60 2.75 -2.68
N CYS A 76 -2.60 3.40 -3.26
CA CYS A 76 -2.73 4.85 -3.29
C CYS A 76 -4.04 5.30 -2.64
N LEU A 77 -3.97 6.39 -1.89
CA LEU A 77 -5.13 7.20 -1.57
C LEU A 77 -5.57 7.93 -2.83
N ASP A 78 -6.82 7.74 -3.23
CA ASP A 78 -7.44 8.51 -4.32
C ASP A 78 -8.25 9.67 -3.74
N LEU A 79 -7.67 10.86 -3.85
CA LEU A 79 -8.20 12.14 -3.36
C LEU A 79 -8.88 12.95 -4.48
N SER A 80 -9.06 12.35 -5.66
CA SER A 80 -9.81 12.97 -6.77
C SER A 80 -11.32 13.02 -6.50
N THR A 81 -11.81 12.15 -5.61
CA THR A 81 -13.21 12.08 -5.17
C THR A 81 -13.43 12.79 -3.83
N LYS A 82 -14.68 13.18 -3.54
CA LYS A 82 -15.02 13.81 -2.24
C LYS A 82 -14.76 12.91 -1.04
N SER A 83 -14.93 11.60 -1.23
CA SER A 83 -14.57 10.58 -0.27
C SER A 83 -13.26 9.98 -0.74
N ALA A 84 -12.20 10.10 0.08
CA ALA A 84 -10.90 9.53 -0.23
C ALA A 84 -11.01 8.01 -0.18
N GLY A 85 -10.77 7.32 -1.29
CA GLY A 85 -10.79 5.85 -1.37
C GLY A 85 -9.39 5.26 -1.55
N VAL A 86 -9.29 3.94 -1.64
CA VAL A 86 -8.02 3.27 -1.95
C VAL A 86 -8.06 2.62 -3.34
N VAL A 87 -6.99 2.83 -4.09
CA VAL A 87 -6.77 2.29 -5.44
C VAL A 87 -5.43 1.57 -5.46
N LEU A 88 -5.41 0.37 -6.03
CA LEU A 88 -4.17 -0.33 -6.37
C LEU A 88 -3.73 0.07 -7.78
N LEU A 89 -2.46 0.45 -7.92
CA LEU A 89 -1.79 0.69 -9.19
C LEU A 89 -0.83 -0.47 -9.43
N ASN A 90 -0.89 -1.07 -10.62
CA ASN A 90 0.07 -2.09 -11.03
C ASN A 90 1.24 -1.49 -11.84
N ASP A 91 2.14 -2.36 -12.30
CA ASP A 91 3.31 -2.00 -13.11
C ASP A 91 2.93 -1.25 -14.41
N GLN A 92 1.74 -1.52 -14.95
CA GLN A 92 1.19 -0.82 -16.14
C GLN A 92 0.38 0.44 -15.79
N ARG A 93 0.32 0.83 -14.51
CA ARG A 93 -0.46 1.97 -13.98
C ARG A 93 -1.97 1.84 -14.21
N GLU A 94 -2.45 0.62 -14.34
CA GLU A 94 -3.88 0.33 -14.32
C GLU A 94 -4.44 0.54 -12.91
N ARG A 95 -5.62 1.15 -12.82
CA ARG A 95 -6.25 1.55 -11.56
C ARG A 95 -7.30 0.53 -11.16
N ASN A 96 -7.05 -0.16 -10.06
CA ASN A 96 -8.00 -1.09 -9.46
C ASN A 96 -8.52 -0.49 -8.14
N ARG A 97 -9.69 0.15 -8.20
CA ARG A 97 -10.33 0.71 -7.00
C ARG A 97 -10.84 -0.41 -6.09
N ILE A 98 -10.35 -0.42 -4.86
CA ILE A 98 -10.72 -1.44 -3.87
C ILE A 98 -11.78 -0.92 -2.89
N THR A 99 -11.70 0.34 -2.48
CA THR A 99 -12.67 0.98 -1.57
C THR A 99 -13.08 2.36 -2.03
N ASP A 100 -14.28 2.79 -1.63
CA ASP A 100 -14.77 4.15 -1.90
C ASP A 100 -14.43 5.14 -0.79
N THR A 101 -14.08 4.62 0.38
CA THR A 101 -13.65 5.40 1.54
C THR A 101 -12.43 4.77 2.20
N PHE A 102 -11.64 5.59 2.89
CA PHE A 102 -10.51 5.13 3.67
C PHE A 102 -10.97 4.38 4.93
N GLU A 103 -12.09 4.77 5.53
CA GLU A 103 -12.70 4.07 6.66
C GLU A 103 -13.08 2.62 6.31
N GLU A 104 -13.67 2.41 5.12
CA GLU A 104 -13.94 1.07 4.60
C GLU A 104 -12.65 0.25 4.46
N PHE A 105 -11.57 0.88 3.98
CA PHE A 105 -10.27 0.21 3.86
C PHE A 105 -9.76 -0.25 5.22
N ILE A 106 -9.64 0.66 6.20
CA ILE A 106 -9.15 0.34 7.55
C ILE A 106 -9.98 -0.77 8.21
N SER A 107 -11.31 -0.75 8.05
CA SER A 107 -12.17 -1.77 8.67
C SER A 107 -12.07 -3.16 8.03
N GLY A 108 -11.56 -3.25 6.79
CA GLY A 108 -11.33 -4.52 6.09
C GLY A 108 -9.88 -5.00 6.10
N ILE A 109 -8.90 -4.24 6.60
CA ILE A 109 -7.51 -4.70 6.70
C ILE A 109 -7.45 -6.00 7.50
N GLN A 110 -6.74 -6.99 6.98
CA GLN A 110 -6.41 -8.21 7.71
C GLN A 110 -4.97 -8.12 8.17
N LEU A 111 -4.76 -8.30 9.48
CA LEU A 111 -3.42 -8.43 10.03
C LEU A 111 -2.78 -9.67 9.43
N THR A 112 -1.50 -9.56 9.06
CA THR A 112 -0.73 -10.74 8.68
C THR A 112 -0.73 -11.65 9.91
N ASP A 113 -1.39 -12.81 9.82
CA ASP A 113 -1.15 -13.88 10.79
C ASP A 113 0.36 -14.09 10.75
N GLN A 114 1.04 -13.73 11.85
CA GLN A 114 2.48 -13.91 12.04
C GLN A 114 2.80 -15.24 11.37
N ALA A 115 3.53 -15.19 10.24
CA ALA A 115 3.76 -16.36 9.44
C ALA A 115 4.15 -17.47 10.40
N VAL A 116 3.29 -18.48 10.57
CA VAL A 116 3.74 -19.77 11.08
C VAL A 116 4.69 -20.15 9.99
N GLY A 117 5.97 -19.83 10.21
CA GLY A 117 7.02 -20.06 9.26
C GLY A 117 6.95 -21.53 8.98
N ASP A 118 6.41 -21.88 7.83
CA ASP A 118 6.63 -23.19 7.26
C ASP A 118 8.07 -23.17 6.78
N ASN A 119 8.98 -23.28 7.76
CA ASN A 119 10.39 -23.59 7.54
C ASN A 119 10.55 -25.07 7.12
N ASP A 120 9.47 -25.77 6.77
CA ASP A 120 9.51 -27.10 6.15
C ASP A 120 9.73 -26.95 4.63
N GLY A 121 10.79 -26.22 4.28
CA GLY A 121 11.14 -25.90 2.91
C GLY A 121 12.58 -25.43 2.72
N ILE A 122 13.49 -25.65 3.68
CA ILE A 122 14.90 -25.77 3.32
C ILE A 122 15.03 -27.10 2.60
N ILE A 123 14.91 -27.07 1.27
CA ILE A 123 15.53 -28.11 0.46
C ILE A 123 17.03 -27.89 0.63
N GLU A 124 17.64 -28.61 1.57
CA GLU A 124 19.05 -28.93 1.48
C GLU A 124 19.26 -29.62 0.13
N GLU A 125 20.34 -29.24 -0.58
CA GLU A 125 20.72 -29.70 -1.92
C GLU A 125 20.06 -28.85 -3.04
N GLU A 126 20.70 -27.81 -3.58
CA GLU A 126 21.94 -27.93 -4.35
C GLU A 126 22.94 -26.79 -4.08
N SER A 127 24.11 -27.19 -3.61
CA SER A 127 25.32 -26.36 -3.58
C SER A 127 25.78 -26.07 -5.01
N TRP A 128 25.57 -24.84 -5.49
CA TRP A 128 26.11 -24.36 -6.78
C TRP A 128 27.58 -23.90 -6.70
N LEU A 129 28.35 -24.44 -5.76
CA LEU A 129 29.78 -24.16 -5.63
C LEU A 129 30.57 -25.46 -5.74
N ASP A 130 30.86 -25.86 -6.98
CA ASP A 130 31.97 -26.76 -7.28
C ASP A 130 33.28 -25.95 -7.16
N PHE A 131 34.10 -26.26 -6.16
CA PHE A 131 35.52 -25.86 -6.07
C PHE A 131 36.42 -27.06 -6.38
#